data_AF-A0A2V5U8L1-F1
#
_entry.id   AF-A0A2V5U8L1-F1
#
_cell.length_a   1.000
_cell.length_b   1.000
_cell.length_c   1.000
_cell.angle_alpha   90.00
_cell.angle_beta   90.00
_cell.angle_gamma   90.00
#
_symmetry.space_group_name_H-M   'P 1'
#
loop_
_entity.id
_entity.type
_entity.pdbx_description
1 polymer ?
#
loop_
_entity_poly.entity_id
_entity_poly.type
_entity_poly.pdbx_seq_one_letter_code
_entity_poly.pdbx_strand_id
1 'polypeptide(L)'
;MALLLGVGTALPAAGAETDRGSTVAIVGDEFHINGKPTYTGRAWRGRKIQGLLLNSRMVQGIFDDRNPLTAGQWKYPDTGKWDPERNTREFIAAMPEWRRHGLLAFTINLQGGSPQGYSKDQPWHNSAIEADGSLRSDYLGRLERIIDKADELGMAVILGYFYFGQDERLKDEGAVIGAVDNATKWVFDHGYRNVLIEINNECNVAYDHDILKPDHVHELIRRVQ
;
A
#
# COMPACT_ATOMS: atom_id res chain seq x y z
N MET A 1 38.38 -17.41 40.66
CA MET A 1 37.77 -16.16 40.16
C MET A 1 36.91 -16.54 38.96
N ALA A 2 35.65 -16.87 39.22
CA ALA A 2 34.71 -17.30 38.19
C ALA A 2 33.54 -16.33 38.21
N LEU A 3 33.25 -15.66 37.09
CA LEU A 3 31.87 -15.24 36.79
C LEU A 3 31.65 -14.93 35.30
N LEU A 4 30.84 -15.82 34.71
CA LEU A 4 29.87 -15.71 33.63
C LEU A 4 30.00 -14.61 32.55
N LEU A 5 30.22 -15.07 31.32
CA LEU A 5 29.76 -14.42 30.09
C LEU A 5 28.22 -14.56 30.00
N GLY A 6 27.50 -13.44 30.07
CA GLY A 6 26.07 -13.40 29.78
C GLY A 6 25.84 -13.47 28.28
N VAL A 7 25.29 -14.58 27.79
CA VAL A 7 24.73 -14.67 26.44
C VAL A 7 23.36 -13.98 26.47
N GLY A 8 23.29 -12.78 25.91
CA GLY A 8 22.03 -12.09 25.67
C GLY A 8 21.27 -12.78 24.55
N THR A 9 20.35 -13.68 24.88
CA THR A 9 19.33 -14.13 23.95
C THR A 9 18.31 -13.01 23.77
N ALA A 10 18.40 -12.29 22.66
CA ALA A 10 17.30 -11.43 22.21
C ALA A 10 16.10 -12.34 21.90
N LEU A 11 15.05 -12.21 22.71
CA LEU A 11 13.75 -12.82 22.41
C LEU A 11 13.18 -12.15 21.16
N PRO A 12 12.58 -12.91 20.22
CA PRO A 12 11.81 -12.30 19.15
C PRO A 12 10.62 -11.56 19.80
N ALA A 13 10.37 -10.33 19.36
CA ALA A 13 9.15 -9.63 19.70
C ALA A 13 7.98 -10.47 19.17
N ALA A 14 7.22 -11.08 20.07
CA ALA A 14 5.94 -11.68 19.73
C ALA A 14 5.04 -10.54 19.24
N GLY A 15 4.78 -10.52 17.93
CA GLY A 15 3.71 -9.69 17.38
C GLY A 15 2.43 -10.09 18.10
N ALA A 16 1.77 -9.12 18.73
CA ALA A 16 0.45 -9.34 19.26
C ALA A 16 -0.41 -9.89 18.12
N GLU A 17 -1.06 -11.04 18.33
CA GLU A 17 -2.16 -11.47 17.46
C GLU A 17 -3.22 -10.37 17.52
N THR A 18 -3.16 -9.47 16.56
CA THR A 18 -4.21 -8.51 16.31
C THR A 18 -5.34 -9.31 15.68
N ASP A 19 -6.45 -9.44 16.39
CA ASP A 19 -7.64 -10.12 15.88
C ASP A 19 -8.15 -9.34 14.66
N ARG A 20 -7.76 -9.78 13.46
CA ARG A 20 -8.10 -9.13 12.20
C ARG A 20 -9.56 -9.44 11.89
N GLY A 21 -10.39 -8.40 11.89
CA GLY A 21 -11.84 -8.56 11.78
C GLY A 21 -12.34 -8.60 10.34
N SER A 22 -11.59 -8.02 9.41
CA SER A 22 -12.07 -7.77 8.05
C SER A 22 -11.44 -8.67 7.00
N THR A 23 -12.28 -9.14 6.09
CA THR A 23 -11.90 -10.02 4.98
C THR A 23 -12.45 -9.47 3.67
N VAL A 24 -11.68 -9.60 2.60
CA VAL A 24 -12.13 -9.35 1.23
C VAL A 24 -12.03 -10.63 0.41
N ALA A 25 -13.05 -10.91 -0.40
CA ALA A 25 -13.09 -12.07 -1.27
C ALA A 25 -13.77 -11.75 -2.59
N ILE A 26 -13.46 -12.53 -3.63
CA ILE A 26 -14.16 -12.51 -4.91
C ILE A 26 -15.03 -13.77 -4.96
N VAL A 27 -16.34 -13.61 -5.13
CA VAL A 27 -17.32 -14.70 -5.23
C VAL A 27 -18.06 -14.55 -6.55
N GLY A 28 -17.70 -15.39 -7.53
CA GLY A 28 -18.18 -15.23 -8.90
C GLY A 28 -17.67 -13.92 -9.50
N ASP A 29 -18.61 -13.02 -9.84
CA ASP A 29 -18.33 -11.69 -10.37
C ASP A 29 -18.46 -10.56 -9.31
N GLU A 30 -18.64 -10.90 -8.03
CA GLU A 30 -18.87 -9.94 -6.95
C GLU A 30 -17.71 -9.89 -5.94
N PHE A 31 -17.36 -8.68 -5.51
CA PHE A 31 -16.53 -8.47 -4.32
C PHE A 31 -17.37 -8.56 -3.05
N HIS A 32 -16.92 -9.38 -2.12
CA HIS A 32 -17.49 -9.54 -0.79
C HIS A 32 -16.56 -8.94 0.27
N ILE A 33 -17.14 -8.25 1.25
CA ILE A 33 -16.46 -7.84 2.48
C ILE A 33 -17.19 -8.49 3.66
N ASN A 34 -16.45 -9.19 4.51
CA ASN A 34 -16.97 -9.88 5.70
C ASN A 34 -18.14 -10.82 5.35
N GLY A 35 -17.95 -11.59 4.27
CA GLY A 35 -18.92 -12.56 3.77
C GLY A 35 -20.13 -11.97 3.02
N LYS A 36 -20.27 -10.64 2.93
CA LYS A 36 -21.43 -9.98 2.30
C LYS A 36 -21.01 -9.28 1.01
N PRO A 37 -21.84 -9.31 -0.05
CA PRO A 37 -21.55 -8.59 -1.27
C PRO A 37 -21.51 -7.09 -1.00
N THR A 38 -20.49 -6.41 -1.55
CA THR A 38 -20.37 -4.95 -1.50
C THR A 38 -21.64 -4.30 -2.06
N TYR A 39 -22.06 -3.17 -1.51
CA TYR A 39 -23.25 -2.43 -1.97
C TYR A 39 -24.52 -3.28 -2.14
N THR A 40 -24.79 -4.21 -1.22
CA THR A 40 -25.92 -5.16 -1.29
C THR A 40 -27.23 -4.51 -1.74
N GLY A 41 -27.86 -5.07 -2.77
CA GLY A 41 -29.15 -4.62 -3.31
C GLY A 41 -29.12 -3.28 -4.05
N ARG A 42 -27.97 -2.62 -4.20
CA ARG A 42 -27.90 -1.32 -4.90
C ARG A 42 -27.83 -1.50 -6.42
N ALA A 43 -28.54 -0.60 -7.11
CA ALA A 43 -28.49 -0.43 -8.56
C ALA A 43 -28.53 1.06 -8.91
N TRP A 44 -27.95 1.43 -10.05
CA TRP A 44 -27.99 2.78 -10.60
C TRP A 44 -28.34 2.73 -12.09
N ARG A 45 -29.42 3.40 -12.49
CA ARG A 45 -29.90 3.44 -13.89
C ARG A 45 -30.01 2.04 -14.52
N GLY A 46 -30.56 1.08 -13.77
CA GLY A 46 -30.70 -0.32 -14.20
C GLY A 46 -29.41 -1.14 -14.20
N ARG A 47 -28.26 -0.57 -13.81
CA ARG A 47 -26.98 -1.28 -13.68
C ARG A 47 -26.76 -1.73 -12.24
N LYS A 48 -26.34 -2.98 -12.07
CA LYS A 48 -25.98 -3.57 -10.77
C LYS A 48 -24.77 -2.82 -10.18
N ILE A 49 -24.92 -2.31 -8.95
CA ILE A 49 -23.82 -1.75 -8.16
C ILE A 49 -23.35 -2.77 -7.10
N GLN A 50 -24.25 -3.65 -6.67
CA GLN A 50 -23.88 -4.78 -5.82
C GLN A 50 -22.68 -5.54 -6.41
N GLY A 51 -21.73 -5.88 -5.54
CA GLY A 51 -20.55 -6.64 -5.89
C GLY A 51 -19.45 -5.81 -6.55
N LEU A 52 -19.66 -4.54 -6.88
CA LEU A 52 -18.59 -3.67 -7.39
C LEU A 52 -17.71 -3.16 -6.25
N LEU A 53 -16.40 -3.15 -6.47
CA LEU A 53 -15.44 -2.54 -5.54
C LEU A 53 -15.13 -1.09 -5.93
N LEU A 54 -16.11 -0.21 -5.73
CA LEU A 54 -15.88 1.23 -5.90
C LEU A 54 -14.82 1.68 -4.89
N ASN A 55 -13.71 2.20 -5.40
CA ASN A 55 -12.57 2.63 -4.59
C ASN A 55 -12.14 4.06 -4.94
N SER A 56 -11.45 4.69 -3.99
CA SER A 56 -10.75 5.96 -4.23
C SER A 56 -9.25 5.71 -4.30
N ARG A 57 -8.57 6.22 -5.34
CA ARG A 57 -7.11 6.12 -5.47
C ARG A 57 -6.44 7.15 -4.57
N MET A 58 -6.05 6.72 -3.38
CA MET A 58 -5.36 7.52 -2.37
C MET A 58 -3.89 7.10 -2.25
N VAL A 59 -3.23 6.96 -3.41
CA VAL A 59 -1.90 6.33 -3.55
C VAL A 59 -0.81 6.97 -2.69
N GLN A 60 -1.00 8.23 -2.30
CA GLN A 60 -0.07 9.04 -1.49
C GLN A 60 -0.35 9.00 0.03
N GLY A 61 -1.16 8.06 0.52
CA GLY A 61 -1.48 7.98 1.95
C GLY A 61 -0.25 7.82 2.86
N ILE A 62 0.81 7.17 2.36
CA ILE A 62 2.11 7.03 3.04
C ILE A 62 3.22 7.88 2.40
N PHE A 63 2.86 8.94 1.67
CA PHE A 63 3.81 9.78 0.93
C PHE A 63 4.93 10.29 1.82
N ASP A 64 6.16 10.25 1.31
CA ASP A 64 7.27 11.04 1.80
C ASP A 64 8.26 11.24 0.64
N ASP A 65 8.78 12.46 0.49
CA ASP A 65 9.75 12.74 -0.57
C ASP A 65 11.15 12.79 0.02
N ARG A 66 11.92 11.73 -0.25
CA ARG A 66 13.30 11.59 0.22
C ARG A 66 14.30 12.42 -0.59
N ASN A 67 13.88 13.08 -1.67
CA ASN A 67 14.77 13.95 -2.43
C ASN A 67 14.85 15.35 -1.77
N PRO A 68 16.02 15.77 -1.24
CA PRO A 68 16.16 17.06 -0.56
C PRO A 68 15.91 18.27 -1.46
N LEU A 69 16.01 18.12 -2.79
CA LEU A 69 15.76 19.20 -3.75
C LEU A 69 14.27 19.46 -3.97
N THR A 70 13.41 18.45 -3.75
CA THR A 70 11.98 18.53 -4.03
C THR A 70 11.11 18.43 -2.79
N ALA A 71 11.60 17.87 -1.67
CA ALA A 71 10.85 17.71 -0.43
C ALA A 71 10.24 19.02 0.09
N GLY A 72 10.92 20.15 -0.15
CA GLY A 72 10.45 21.48 0.23
C GLY A 72 9.20 21.97 -0.53
N GLN A 73 8.73 21.25 -1.56
CA GLN A 73 7.55 21.61 -2.35
C GLN A 73 6.23 21.22 -1.66
N TRP A 74 6.28 20.29 -0.69
CA TRP A 74 5.10 19.67 -0.08
C TRP A 74 4.73 20.30 1.27
N LYS A 75 5.28 21.47 1.59
CA LYS A 75 5.12 22.12 2.89
C LYS A 75 3.65 22.41 3.19
N TYR A 76 3.22 22.11 4.42
CA TYR A 76 1.93 22.59 4.88
C TYR A 76 1.96 24.13 5.03
N PRO A 77 0.89 24.85 4.63
CA PRO A 77 0.86 26.31 4.67
C PRO A 77 1.03 26.91 6.08
N ASP A 78 0.57 26.21 7.10
CA ASP A 78 0.58 26.64 8.51
C ASP A 78 1.93 26.42 9.21
N THR A 79 2.65 25.34 8.89
CA THR A 79 3.95 25.02 9.52
C THR A 79 5.15 25.40 8.64
N GLY A 80 4.94 25.59 7.33
CA GLY A 80 6.00 25.79 6.36
C GLY A 80 6.92 24.57 6.20
N LYS A 81 6.48 23.38 6.66
CA LYS A 81 7.26 22.13 6.62
C LYS A 81 6.38 20.98 6.14
N TRP A 82 6.98 20.06 5.38
CA TRP A 82 6.35 18.78 5.10
C TRP A 82 6.43 17.91 6.36
N ASP A 83 5.37 17.16 6.65
CA ASP A 83 5.30 16.23 7.78
C ASP A 83 4.58 14.94 7.33
N PRO A 84 5.32 13.85 7.04
CA PRO A 84 4.72 12.58 6.62
C PRO A 84 3.84 11.94 7.69
N GLU A 85 4.12 12.21 8.97
CA GLU A 85 3.32 11.72 10.09
C GLU A 85 2.00 12.48 10.21
N ARG A 86 2.00 13.80 9.93
CA ARG A 86 0.75 14.56 9.81
C ARG A 86 -0.12 14.04 8.68
N ASN A 87 0.45 13.82 7.50
CA ASN A 87 -0.28 13.27 6.35
C ASN A 87 -0.98 11.95 6.72
N THR A 88 -0.26 11.04 7.38
CA THR A 88 -0.79 9.75 7.83
C THR A 88 -1.89 9.91 8.87
N ARG A 89 -1.69 10.76 9.89
CA ARG A 89 -2.72 11.01 10.92
C ARG A 89 -3.99 11.62 10.34
N GLU A 90 -3.88 12.58 9.44
CA GLU A 90 -5.02 13.24 8.80
C GLU A 90 -5.75 12.31 7.83
N PHE A 91 -5.02 11.46 7.11
CA PHE A 91 -5.60 10.37 6.30
C PHE A 91 -6.48 9.47 7.18
N ILE A 92 -5.92 8.95 8.28
CA ILE A 92 -6.63 8.07 9.22
C ILE A 92 -7.85 8.76 9.83
N ALA A 93 -7.72 10.04 10.20
CA ALA A 93 -8.83 10.83 10.75
C ALA A 93 -9.98 11.02 9.76
N ALA A 94 -9.71 11.04 8.45
CA ALA A 94 -10.72 11.19 7.41
C ALA A 94 -11.44 9.88 7.03
N MET A 95 -10.82 8.71 7.25
CA MET A 95 -11.37 7.41 6.86
C MET A 95 -12.79 7.12 7.38
N PRO A 96 -13.15 7.40 8.65
CA PRO A 96 -14.52 7.19 9.13
C PRO A 96 -15.57 7.97 8.34
N GLU A 97 -15.22 9.18 7.89
CA GLU A 97 -16.12 10.02 7.10
C GLU A 97 -16.32 9.45 5.69
N TRP A 98 -15.23 9.00 5.04
CA TRP A 98 -15.34 8.29 3.75
C TRP A 98 -16.21 7.05 3.86
N ARG A 99 -16.03 6.28 4.94
CA ARG A 99 -16.82 5.07 5.22
C ARG A 99 -18.30 5.39 5.44
N ARG A 100 -18.60 6.49 6.16
CA ARG A 100 -19.98 6.99 6.38
C ARG A 100 -20.65 7.40 5.06
N HIS A 101 -19.88 7.96 4.13
CA HIS A 101 -20.34 8.32 2.79
C HIS A 101 -20.41 7.13 1.80
N GLY A 102 -20.09 5.91 2.25
CA GLY A 102 -20.27 4.70 1.47
C GLY A 102 -19.04 4.27 0.67
N LEU A 103 -17.88 4.87 0.88
CA LEU A 103 -16.63 4.32 0.36
C LEU A 103 -16.29 3.02 1.11
N LEU A 104 -16.08 1.93 0.38
CA LEU A 104 -15.76 0.62 0.96
C LEU A 104 -14.32 0.20 0.72
N ALA A 105 -13.63 0.83 -0.23
CA ALA A 105 -12.24 0.52 -0.56
C ALA A 105 -11.44 1.77 -0.96
N PHE A 106 -10.13 1.68 -0.82
CA PHE A 106 -9.20 2.67 -1.36
C PHE A 106 -7.92 1.99 -1.86
N THR A 107 -7.23 2.66 -2.77
CA THR A 107 -5.90 2.24 -3.24
C THR A 107 -4.82 3.04 -2.53
N ILE A 108 -3.76 2.39 -2.08
CA ILE A 108 -2.57 3.00 -1.46
C ILE A 108 -1.31 2.27 -1.97
N ASN A 109 -0.18 2.94 -2.14
CA ASN A 109 0.98 2.34 -2.78
C ASN A 109 2.26 2.40 -1.94
N LEU A 110 3.15 1.41 -2.14
CA LEU A 110 4.52 1.37 -1.63
C LEU A 110 5.44 2.31 -2.41
N GLN A 111 5.43 2.23 -3.74
CA GLN A 111 5.89 3.31 -4.61
C GLN A 111 4.73 4.24 -4.91
N GLY A 112 4.76 5.45 -4.35
CA GLY A 112 3.65 6.37 -4.52
C GLY A 112 3.63 7.01 -5.91
N GLY A 113 2.48 7.58 -6.26
CA GLY A 113 2.27 8.19 -7.57
C GLY A 113 2.93 9.55 -7.74
N SER A 114 2.46 10.32 -8.73
CA SER A 114 2.81 11.75 -8.83
C SER A 114 2.00 12.59 -7.84
N PRO A 115 2.65 13.34 -6.92
CA PRO A 115 1.96 14.30 -6.04
C PRO A 115 1.38 15.50 -6.79
N GLN A 116 1.79 15.72 -8.05
CA GLN A 116 1.33 16.81 -8.90
C GLN A 116 0.19 16.39 -9.84
N GLY A 117 -0.27 15.14 -9.77
CA GLY A 117 -1.25 14.58 -10.71
C GLY A 117 -0.57 14.06 -11.97
N TYR A 118 -0.63 14.81 -13.07
CA TYR A 118 0.05 14.43 -14.32
C TYR A 118 1.40 15.14 -14.44
N SER A 119 2.48 14.36 -14.54
CA SER A 119 3.85 14.88 -14.61
C SER A 119 4.63 14.20 -15.72
N LYS A 120 5.51 14.98 -16.37
CA LYS A 120 6.48 14.43 -17.34
C LYS A 120 7.70 13.87 -16.62
N ASP A 121 8.27 14.67 -15.71
CA ASP A 121 9.41 14.29 -14.88
C ASP A 121 8.93 14.01 -13.45
N GLN A 122 9.53 13.02 -12.80
CA GLN A 122 9.22 12.64 -11.41
C GLN A 122 10.47 12.70 -10.53
N PRO A 123 11.04 13.90 -10.29
CA PRO A 123 12.32 14.04 -9.57
C PRO A 123 12.25 13.63 -8.10
N TRP A 124 11.07 13.62 -7.48
CA TRP A 124 10.89 13.19 -6.09
C TRP A 124 11.25 11.72 -5.89
N HIS A 125 11.63 11.38 -4.66
CA HIS A 125 11.89 10.00 -4.28
C HIS A 125 10.85 9.55 -3.26
N ASN A 126 9.80 8.91 -3.75
CA ASN A 126 8.61 8.50 -3.02
C ASN A 126 8.42 6.98 -3.11
N SER A 127 9.27 6.24 -2.40
CA SER A 127 9.28 4.78 -2.41
C SER A 127 9.53 4.22 -1.02
N ALA A 128 8.66 3.32 -0.59
CA ALA A 128 8.86 2.43 0.55
C ALA A 128 9.83 1.28 0.26
N ILE A 129 10.18 1.09 -1.02
CA ILE A 129 11.07 0.03 -1.51
C ILE A 129 12.45 0.64 -1.75
N GLU A 130 13.48 0.04 -1.18
CA GLU A 130 14.88 0.42 -1.43
C GLU A 130 15.41 -0.19 -2.72
N ALA A 131 16.57 0.30 -3.17
CA ALA A 131 17.17 -0.09 -4.44
C ALA A 131 17.43 -1.61 -4.58
N ASP A 132 17.61 -2.33 -3.47
CA ASP A 132 17.82 -3.77 -3.42
C ASP A 132 16.51 -4.58 -3.23
N GLY A 133 15.37 -3.91 -3.17
CA GLY A 133 14.06 -4.53 -2.94
C GLY A 133 13.71 -4.74 -1.47
N SER A 134 14.55 -4.33 -0.52
CA SER A 134 14.18 -4.29 0.90
C SER A 134 13.15 -3.19 1.18
N LEU A 135 12.35 -3.36 2.24
CA LEU A 135 11.29 -2.42 2.60
C LEU A 135 11.71 -1.53 3.76
N ARG A 136 11.31 -0.25 3.69
CA ARG A 136 11.59 0.72 4.74
C ARG A 136 10.57 0.68 5.87
N SER A 137 11.05 0.55 7.11
CA SER A 137 10.19 0.47 8.29
C SER A 137 9.38 1.74 8.57
N ASP A 138 9.89 2.92 8.21
CA ASP A 138 9.18 4.21 8.38
C ASP A 138 7.96 4.34 7.45
N TYR A 139 8.01 3.83 6.22
CA TYR A 139 6.84 3.71 5.35
C TYR A 139 5.89 2.62 5.85
N LEU A 140 6.41 1.45 6.22
CA LEU A 140 5.58 0.33 6.67
C LEU A 140 4.83 0.65 7.96
N GLY A 141 5.43 1.38 8.92
CA GLY A 141 4.72 1.83 10.13
C GLY A 141 3.61 2.86 9.87
N ARG A 142 3.67 3.60 8.76
CA ARG A 142 2.56 4.45 8.30
C ARG A 142 1.48 3.63 7.61
N LEU A 143 1.89 2.67 6.78
CA LEU A 143 0.98 1.76 6.08
C LEU A 143 0.19 0.89 7.06
N GLU A 144 0.87 0.31 8.06
CA GLU A 144 0.29 -0.52 9.12
C GLU A 144 -0.88 0.20 9.80
N ARG A 145 -0.65 1.41 10.30
CA ARG A 145 -1.71 2.22 10.95
C ARG A 145 -2.90 2.51 10.03
N ILE A 146 -2.67 2.68 8.72
CA ILE A 146 -3.75 2.90 7.74
C ILE A 146 -4.53 1.60 7.50
N ILE A 147 -3.85 0.46 7.31
CA ILE A 147 -4.52 -0.83 7.08
C ILE A 147 -5.25 -1.29 8.35
N ASP A 148 -4.67 -1.09 9.53
CA ASP A 148 -5.32 -1.35 10.81
C ASP A 148 -6.61 -0.55 10.94
N LYS A 149 -6.59 0.74 10.58
CA LYS A 149 -7.80 1.55 10.57
C LYS A 149 -8.83 1.05 9.55
N ALA A 150 -8.37 0.59 8.39
CA ALA A 150 -9.25 0.02 7.36
C ALA A 150 -9.92 -1.27 7.87
N ASP A 151 -9.18 -2.12 8.58
CA ASP A 151 -9.69 -3.34 9.20
C ASP A 151 -10.79 -3.03 10.24
N GLU A 152 -10.55 -2.06 11.13
CA GLU A 152 -11.53 -1.58 12.11
C GLU A 152 -12.83 -1.08 11.45
N LEU A 153 -12.73 -0.44 10.28
CA LEU A 153 -13.85 0.17 9.56
C LEU A 153 -14.58 -0.80 8.61
N GLY A 154 -14.10 -2.04 8.46
CA GLY A 154 -14.64 -2.96 7.47
C GLY A 154 -14.41 -2.49 6.04
N MET A 155 -13.22 -1.96 5.75
CA MET A 155 -12.80 -1.47 4.43
C MET A 155 -11.75 -2.40 3.81
N ALA A 156 -11.83 -2.54 2.49
CA ALA A 156 -10.79 -3.22 1.71
C ALA A 156 -9.68 -2.25 1.28
N VAL A 157 -8.45 -2.72 1.25
CA VAL A 157 -7.29 -1.95 0.80
C VAL A 157 -6.74 -2.58 -0.48
N ILE A 158 -6.57 -1.78 -1.53
CA ILE A 158 -5.83 -2.19 -2.72
C ILE A 158 -4.40 -1.67 -2.54
N LEU A 159 -3.46 -2.56 -2.27
CA LEU A 159 -2.07 -2.24 -2.02
C LEU A 159 -1.27 -2.35 -3.32
N GLY A 160 -0.87 -1.20 -3.87
CA GLY A 160 0.00 -1.10 -5.03
C GLY A 160 1.47 -1.26 -4.66
N TYR A 161 2.24 -2.08 -5.39
CA TYR A 161 3.68 -2.23 -5.13
C TYR A 161 4.50 -1.22 -5.93
N PHE A 162 4.37 -1.20 -7.25
CA PHE A 162 5.24 -0.39 -8.12
C PHE A 162 4.50 0.72 -8.87
N TYR A 163 5.21 1.80 -9.14
CA TYR A 163 4.71 2.96 -9.89
C TYR A 163 5.77 3.44 -10.89
N PHE A 164 5.35 3.70 -12.12
CA PHE A 164 6.25 4.18 -13.18
C PHE A 164 6.89 5.52 -12.79
N GLY A 165 8.18 5.67 -13.02
CA GLY A 165 8.95 6.85 -12.58
C GLY A 165 9.32 6.83 -11.10
N GLN A 166 9.03 5.73 -10.40
CA GLN A 166 9.67 5.38 -9.11
C GLN A 166 10.38 4.02 -9.20
N ASP A 167 10.03 3.18 -10.17
CA ASP A 167 10.67 1.90 -10.43
C ASP A 167 12.14 2.04 -10.83
N GLU A 168 12.51 3.15 -11.49
CA GLU A 168 13.91 3.57 -11.79
C GLU A 168 14.85 3.55 -10.56
N ARG A 169 14.30 3.53 -9.34
CA ARG A 169 15.08 3.48 -8.09
C ARG A 169 15.51 2.08 -7.72
N LEU A 170 14.93 1.04 -8.33
CA LEU A 170 15.32 -0.35 -8.18
C LEU A 170 16.55 -0.64 -9.03
N LYS A 171 17.46 -1.44 -8.50
CA LYS A 171 18.75 -1.70 -9.13
C LYS A 171 18.63 -2.63 -10.35
N ASP A 172 17.83 -3.68 -10.23
CA ASP A 172 17.73 -4.76 -11.22
C ASP A 172 16.43 -5.57 -11.03
N GLU A 173 16.16 -6.51 -11.94
CA GLU A 173 15.00 -7.41 -11.86
C GLU A 173 14.97 -8.22 -10.55
N GLY A 174 16.13 -8.59 -10.01
CA GLY A 174 16.23 -9.30 -8.74
C GLY A 174 15.68 -8.46 -7.58
N ALA A 175 15.95 -7.16 -7.57
CA ALA A 175 15.37 -6.22 -6.62
C ALA A 175 13.84 -6.11 -6.77
N VAL A 176 13.31 -6.11 -8.00
CA VAL A 176 11.86 -6.11 -8.24
C VAL A 176 11.20 -7.37 -7.65
N ILE A 177 11.76 -8.55 -7.94
CA ILE A 177 11.26 -9.83 -7.42
C ILE A 177 11.36 -9.85 -5.89
N GLY A 178 12.50 -9.44 -5.33
CA GLY A 178 12.71 -9.35 -3.89
C GLY A 178 11.72 -8.43 -3.20
N ALA A 179 11.39 -7.28 -3.81
CA ALA A 179 10.38 -6.36 -3.29
C ALA A 179 8.97 -6.97 -3.27
N VAL A 180 8.59 -7.72 -4.31
CA VAL A 180 7.32 -8.46 -4.35
C VAL A 180 7.25 -9.47 -3.21
N ASP A 181 8.29 -10.29 -3.05
CA ASP A 181 8.36 -11.32 -2.02
C ASP A 181 8.32 -10.71 -0.62
N ASN A 182 9.08 -9.62 -0.39
CA ASN A 182 9.13 -8.92 0.89
C ASN A 182 7.78 -8.26 1.25
N ALA A 183 7.13 -7.58 0.29
CA ALA A 183 5.86 -6.89 0.52
C ALA A 183 4.72 -7.88 0.77
N THR A 184 4.70 -8.98 0.01
CA THR A 184 3.71 -10.05 0.17
C THR A 184 3.89 -10.75 1.51
N LYS A 185 5.13 -11.09 1.87
CA LYS A 185 5.46 -11.65 3.17
C LYS A 185 5.05 -10.73 4.31
N TRP A 186 5.30 -9.42 4.19
CA TRP A 186 4.89 -8.45 5.20
C TRP A 186 3.36 -8.45 5.40
N VAL A 187 2.56 -8.48 4.33
CA VAL A 187 1.09 -8.59 4.41
C VAL A 187 0.66 -9.87 5.15
N PHE A 188 1.28 -11.01 4.84
CA PHE A 188 0.97 -12.28 5.50
C PHE A 188 1.38 -12.32 6.97
N ASP A 189 2.59 -11.84 7.30
CA ASP A 189 3.12 -11.80 8.67
C ASP A 189 2.24 -10.95 9.61
N HIS A 190 1.60 -9.90 9.07
CA HIS A 190 0.67 -9.06 9.84
C HIS A 190 -0.76 -9.61 9.88
N GLY A 191 -1.02 -10.74 9.24
CA GLY A 191 -2.29 -11.44 9.27
C GLY A 191 -3.41 -10.76 8.47
N TYR A 192 -3.11 -9.75 7.64
CA TYR A 192 -4.14 -9.01 6.91
C TYR A 192 -4.95 -9.93 5.98
N ARG A 193 -6.27 -9.71 5.95
CA ARG A 193 -7.22 -10.44 5.09
C ARG A 193 -8.15 -9.52 4.30
N ASN A 194 -8.08 -8.21 4.54
CA ASN A 194 -8.82 -7.15 3.84
C ASN A 194 -7.97 -6.45 2.76
N VAL A 195 -6.86 -7.06 2.32
CA VAL A 195 -5.92 -6.49 1.34
C VAL A 195 -6.01 -7.23 0.01
N LEU A 196 -6.10 -6.48 -1.09
CA LEU A 196 -5.91 -6.92 -2.47
C LEU A 196 -4.58 -6.35 -2.97
N ILE A 197 -3.80 -7.13 -3.74
CA ILE A 197 -2.50 -6.70 -4.25
C ILE A 197 -2.63 -6.19 -5.70
N GLU A 198 -2.12 -4.98 -5.97
CA GLU A 198 -1.91 -4.42 -7.31
C GLU A 198 -0.39 -4.46 -7.56
N ILE A 199 0.08 -5.24 -8.55
CA ILE A 199 1.52 -5.34 -8.84
C ILE A 199 2.08 -3.97 -9.23
N ASN A 200 1.53 -3.36 -10.28
CA ASN A 200 2.01 -2.06 -10.73
C ASN A 200 0.93 -1.28 -11.49
N ASN A 201 0.98 0.04 -11.32
CA ASN A 201 0.04 0.97 -11.95
C ASN A 201 0.27 1.04 -13.48
N GLU A 202 -0.73 0.65 -14.28
CA GLU A 202 -0.69 0.80 -15.75
C GLU A 202 0.54 0.12 -16.38
N CYS A 203 0.68 -1.20 -16.23
CA CYS A 203 1.85 -1.97 -16.70
C CYS A 203 2.28 -1.74 -18.17
N ASN A 204 1.43 -1.15 -19.01
CA ASN A 204 1.71 -0.80 -20.39
C ASN A 204 2.33 0.61 -20.60
N VAL A 205 2.77 1.30 -19.54
CA VAL A 205 3.48 2.58 -19.63
C VAL A 205 4.99 2.44 -19.46
N ALA A 206 5.71 3.56 -19.32
CA ALA A 206 7.16 3.65 -19.27
C ALA A 206 7.74 3.11 -17.94
N TYR A 207 7.80 1.78 -17.81
CA TYR A 207 8.57 1.06 -16.81
C TYR A 207 9.99 0.77 -17.32
N ASP A 208 10.98 0.86 -16.44
CA ASP A 208 12.39 0.58 -16.73
C ASP A 208 12.68 -0.92 -16.72
N HIS A 209 11.99 -1.67 -15.87
CA HIS A 209 12.17 -3.11 -15.72
C HIS A 209 11.17 -3.90 -16.57
N ASP A 210 11.68 -4.80 -17.43
CA ASP A 210 10.83 -5.60 -18.34
C ASP A 210 9.85 -6.51 -17.59
N ILE A 211 10.22 -7.01 -16.41
CA ILE A 211 9.32 -7.83 -15.57
C ILE A 211 8.05 -7.07 -15.11
N LEU A 212 8.03 -5.74 -15.17
CA LEU A 212 6.86 -4.90 -14.85
C LEU A 212 5.98 -4.59 -16.07
N LYS A 213 6.38 -5.04 -17.27
CA LYS A 213 5.67 -4.76 -18.54
C LYS A 213 4.66 -5.85 -18.89
N PRO A 214 3.72 -5.64 -19.84
CA PRO A 214 2.59 -6.53 -20.07
C PRO A 214 2.99 -7.97 -20.42
N ASP A 215 4.13 -8.14 -21.10
CA ASP A 215 4.61 -9.46 -21.51
C ASP A 215 5.01 -10.32 -20.30
N HIS A 216 5.51 -9.73 -19.21
CA HIS A 216 6.13 -10.47 -18.09
C HIS A 216 5.44 -10.24 -16.73
N VAL A 217 4.65 -9.18 -16.53
CA VAL A 217 4.03 -8.82 -15.23
C VAL A 217 3.21 -9.96 -14.60
N HIS A 218 2.65 -10.83 -15.43
CA HIS A 218 1.90 -12.01 -15.02
C HIS A 218 2.74 -13.00 -14.19
N GLU A 219 4.07 -12.98 -14.32
CA GLU A 219 5.00 -13.73 -13.48
C GLU A 219 4.97 -13.27 -12.03
N LEU A 220 4.89 -11.95 -11.81
CA LEU A 220 4.76 -11.37 -10.47
C LEU A 220 3.36 -11.61 -9.89
N ILE A 221 2.32 -11.57 -10.72
CA ILE A 221 0.94 -11.92 -10.30
C ILE A 221 0.88 -13.34 -9.73
N ARG A 222 1.49 -14.33 -10.41
CA ARG A 222 1.55 -15.71 -9.91
C ARG A 222 2.26 -15.84 -8.55
N ARG A 223 3.14 -14.89 -8.24
CA ARG A 223 3.99 -14.92 -7.05
C ARG A 223 3.29 -14.43 -5.79
N VAL A 224 2.22 -13.66 -5.95
CA VAL A 224 1.45 -13.06 -4.84
C VAL A 224 0.12 -13.76 -4.54
N GLN A 225 -0.14 -14.90 -5.20
CA GLN A 225 -1.36 -15.70 -5.07
C GLN A 225 -1.26 -16.78 -4.00
#